data_AF-A0A971XSB5-F1
#
_entry.id   AF-A0A971XSB5-F1
#
_cell.length_a   1.000
_cell.length_b   1.000
_cell.length_c   1.000
_cell.angle_alpha   90.00
_cell.angle_beta   90.00
_cell.angle_gamma   90.00
#
_symmetry.space_group_name_H-M   'P 1'
#
loop_
_entity.id
_entity.type
_entity.pdbx_description
1 polymer ?
#
loop_
_entity_poly.entity_id
_entity_poly.type
_entity_poly.pdbx_seq_one_letter_code
_entity_poly.pdbx_strand_id
1 'polypeptide(L)'
;MHKPNHAQHGHESDKHPQGPELAGIQSAAWCTLERIPDETYEQIFNISYPLFSRLMFRREYADSAGRMLTLAHYYAGLRLIFGKPGTLYDDWKGSFSFPFKVNVCRNGKLFPYALNIVHDRSMPEFRFRRIVQPKEKSNIDLRVYRDPIEHEFSQDDINTVILHIHDLLHYLRIFAFTPGNPESTDPRLRAHDFVILTPSNLIISGCINGVFFEEDFSSEKRFNAAKKHYKHLIKNPLAEWPNEPNPPRIRKIPLSLLKIKDDD
;
A
#
# COMPACT_ATOMS: atom_id res chain seq x y z
N MET A 1 24.34 -90.42 -15.41
CA MET A 1 23.39 -89.59 -14.62
C MET A 1 24.19 -88.52 -13.89
N HIS A 2 24.23 -87.30 -14.42
CA HIS A 2 24.48 -86.05 -13.71
C HIS A 2 24.33 -84.91 -14.73
N LYS A 3 23.38 -83.99 -14.47
CA LYS A 3 23.25 -82.71 -15.18
C LYS A 3 23.98 -81.64 -14.37
N PRO A 4 24.63 -80.66 -15.00
CA PRO A 4 24.85 -79.36 -14.39
C PRO A 4 23.79 -78.34 -14.83
N ASN A 5 23.31 -77.58 -13.86
CA ASN A 5 22.39 -76.45 -13.98
C ASN A 5 23.04 -75.27 -14.70
N HIS A 6 22.33 -74.69 -15.67
CA HIS A 6 22.56 -73.31 -16.12
C HIS A 6 21.76 -72.36 -15.22
N ALA A 7 22.47 -71.45 -14.56
CA ALA A 7 21.90 -70.33 -13.82
C ALA A 7 21.31 -69.30 -14.81
N GLN A 8 20.04 -68.93 -14.60
CA GLN A 8 19.42 -67.78 -15.24
C GLN A 8 19.71 -66.53 -14.38
N HIS A 9 20.34 -65.53 -15.00
CA HIS A 9 20.42 -64.18 -14.44
C HIS A 9 19.05 -63.50 -14.58
N GLY A 10 18.42 -63.18 -13.45
CA GLY A 10 17.33 -62.23 -13.39
C GLY A 10 17.86 -60.82 -13.58
N HIS A 11 17.38 -60.12 -14.60
CA HIS A 11 17.50 -58.67 -14.70
C HIS A 11 16.46 -58.04 -13.77
N GLU A 12 16.88 -57.59 -12.59
CA GLU A 12 16.12 -56.60 -11.81
C GLU A 12 16.15 -55.29 -12.58
N SER A 13 15.02 -54.94 -13.20
CA SER A 13 14.77 -53.60 -13.69
C SER A 13 14.56 -52.68 -12.49
N ASP A 14 15.52 -51.80 -12.23
CA ASP A 14 15.44 -50.69 -11.29
C ASP A 14 14.16 -49.88 -11.53
N LYS A 15 13.15 -50.15 -10.70
CA LYS A 15 12.02 -49.23 -10.52
C LYS A 15 12.52 -48.11 -9.65
N HIS A 16 13.03 -47.04 -10.28
CA HIS A 16 13.17 -45.76 -9.60
C HIS A 16 11.80 -45.40 -8.99
N PRO A 17 11.72 -45.17 -7.67
CA PRO A 17 10.50 -44.66 -7.07
C PRO A 17 10.25 -43.28 -7.67
N GLN A 18 9.17 -43.15 -8.45
CA GLN A 18 8.56 -41.86 -8.72
C GLN A 18 8.27 -41.24 -7.36
N GLY A 19 9.09 -40.25 -6.98
CA GLY A 19 8.85 -39.44 -5.81
C GLY A 19 7.44 -38.86 -5.88
N PRO A 20 6.77 -38.63 -4.75
CA PRO A 20 5.43 -38.08 -4.76
C PRO A 20 5.44 -36.80 -5.58
N GLU A 21 4.70 -36.84 -6.68
CA GLU A 21 4.31 -35.68 -7.45
C GLU A 21 3.67 -34.72 -6.44
N LEU A 22 4.36 -33.61 -6.14
CA LEU A 22 3.87 -32.56 -5.24
C LEU A 22 2.73 -31.82 -5.94
N ALA A 23 1.65 -32.55 -6.21
CA ALA A 23 0.37 -32.02 -6.57
C ALA A 23 -0.19 -31.28 -5.34
N GLY A 24 -0.36 -29.98 -5.47
CA GLY A 24 -1.41 -29.30 -4.72
C GLY A 24 -1.03 -28.51 -3.46
N ILE A 25 0.23 -28.14 -3.23
CA ILE A 25 0.46 -26.97 -2.37
C ILE A 25 0.25 -25.73 -3.24
N GLN A 26 -0.99 -25.26 -3.33
CA GLN A 26 -1.25 -23.89 -3.78
C GLN A 26 -0.40 -22.97 -2.90
N SER A 27 0.69 -22.43 -3.44
CA SER A 27 1.52 -21.49 -2.71
C SER A 27 0.63 -20.33 -2.28
N ALA A 28 0.52 -20.08 -0.97
CA ALA A 28 -0.30 -19.00 -0.44
C ALA A 28 -0.02 -17.70 -1.19
N ALA A 29 -1.06 -17.01 -1.63
CA ALA A 29 -0.90 -15.75 -2.33
C ALA A 29 -0.41 -14.67 -1.35
N TRP A 30 0.59 -13.90 -1.74
CA TRP A 30 1.13 -12.80 -0.94
C TRP A 30 1.58 -11.66 -1.85
N CYS A 31 1.69 -10.45 -1.30
CA CYS A 31 2.35 -9.35 -2.00
C CYS A 31 3.43 -8.68 -1.14
N THR A 32 4.37 -8.00 -1.79
CA THR A 32 5.34 -7.11 -1.13
C THR A 32 5.06 -5.67 -1.52
N LEU A 33 5.21 -4.74 -0.57
CA LEU A 33 5.21 -3.30 -0.85
C LEU A 33 6.61 -2.74 -0.60
N GLU A 34 7.17 -2.11 -1.63
CA GLU A 34 8.47 -1.44 -1.56
C GLU A 34 8.31 0.01 -2.02
N ARG A 35 8.62 0.97 -1.15
CA ARG A 35 8.63 2.40 -1.50
C ARG A 35 9.68 2.63 -2.60
N ILE A 36 9.31 3.34 -3.65
CA ILE A 36 10.19 3.65 -4.80
C ILE A 36 10.28 5.15 -5.07
N PRO A 37 11.40 5.70 -5.54
CA PRO A 37 11.48 7.12 -5.91
C PRO A 37 10.44 7.52 -6.95
N ASP A 38 10.08 8.79 -6.97
CA ASP A 38 9.06 9.33 -7.86
C ASP A 38 9.43 9.14 -9.33
N GLU A 39 10.70 9.32 -9.66
CA GLU A 39 11.24 9.13 -11.02
C GLU A 39 11.05 7.68 -11.49
N THR A 40 11.15 6.72 -10.56
CA THR A 40 10.89 5.30 -10.86
C THR A 40 9.40 5.07 -11.13
N TYR A 41 8.52 5.72 -10.37
CA TYR A 41 7.08 5.61 -10.58
C TYR A 41 6.64 6.27 -11.90
N GLU A 42 7.24 7.39 -12.29
CA GLU A 42 7.01 8.02 -13.59
C GLU A 42 7.43 7.13 -14.75
N GLN A 43 8.58 6.45 -14.64
CA GLN A 43 9.01 5.45 -15.62
C GLN A 43 8.00 4.30 -15.73
N ILE A 44 7.50 3.80 -14.59
CA ILE A 44 6.46 2.77 -14.53
C ILE A 44 5.17 3.26 -15.20
N PHE A 45 4.79 4.53 -15.02
CA PHE A 45 3.57 5.09 -15.61
C PHE A 45 3.55 4.89 -17.14
N ASN A 46 4.69 5.02 -17.80
CA ASN A 46 4.85 4.87 -19.26
C ASN A 46 4.79 3.42 -19.77
N ILE A 47 4.79 2.44 -18.87
CA ILE A 47 4.74 1.01 -19.18
C ILE A 47 3.65 0.28 -18.40
N SER A 48 2.67 1.01 -17.86
CA SER A 48 1.61 0.42 -17.02
C SER A 48 0.26 1.05 -17.33
N TYR A 49 -0.82 0.31 -17.07
CA TYR A 49 -2.19 0.84 -17.14
C TYR A 49 -2.84 0.88 -15.76
N PRO A 50 -3.73 1.86 -15.50
CA PRO A 50 -4.43 1.97 -14.23
C PRO A 50 -5.48 0.87 -14.06
N LEU A 51 -5.67 0.44 -12.82
CA LEU A 51 -6.70 -0.52 -12.43
C LEU A 51 -7.84 0.19 -11.71
N PHE A 52 -9.07 -0.29 -11.91
CA PHE A 52 -10.17 0.06 -11.03
C PHE A 52 -9.94 -0.55 -9.65
N SER A 53 -10.09 0.26 -8.60
CA SER A 53 -10.27 -0.21 -7.24
C SER A 53 -11.71 0.11 -6.83
N ARG A 54 -12.51 -0.93 -6.62
CA ARG A 54 -13.94 -0.76 -6.27
C ARG A 54 -14.16 -0.50 -4.78
N LEU A 55 -13.10 -0.60 -3.97
CA LEU A 55 -13.12 -0.09 -2.60
C LEU A 55 -13.05 1.43 -2.63
N MET A 56 -14.22 2.04 -2.86
CA MET A 56 -14.47 3.37 -2.34
C MET A 56 -14.32 3.22 -0.83
N PHE A 57 -13.27 3.77 -0.23
CA PHE A 57 -13.13 3.79 1.21
C PHE A 57 -14.28 4.65 1.75
N ARG A 58 -15.44 4.02 1.98
CA ARG A 58 -16.63 4.72 2.43
C ARG A 58 -16.30 5.17 3.85
N ARG A 59 -16.19 6.48 4.01
CA ARG A 59 -16.09 7.17 5.31
C ARG A 59 -17.06 6.55 6.32
N GLU A 60 -18.26 6.18 5.85
CA GLU A 60 -19.32 5.46 6.57
C GLU A 60 -18.85 4.20 7.31
N TYR A 61 -18.06 3.32 6.69
CA TYR A 61 -17.60 2.06 7.31
C TYR A 61 -16.55 2.28 8.40
N ALA A 62 -15.67 3.27 8.19
CA ALA A 62 -14.65 3.62 9.16
C ALA A 62 -15.24 4.40 10.35
N ASP A 63 -16.28 5.19 10.11
CA ASP A 63 -16.95 6.01 11.12
C ASP A 63 -17.75 5.14 12.11
N SER A 64 -18.51 4.15 11.62
CA SER A 64 -19.30 3.25 12.48
C SER A 64 -18.45 2.40 13.44
N ALA A 65 -17.19 2.13 13.08
CA ALA A 65 -16.25 1.37 13.92
C ALA A 65 -15.31 2.25 14.76
N GLY A 66 -15.44 3.58 14.71
CA GLY A 66 -14.49 4.51 15.34
C GLY A 66 -13.08 4.47 14.75
N ARG A 67 -12.93 3.81 13.59
CA ARG A 67 -11.64 3.59 12.92
C ARG A 67 -11.26 4.67 11.93
N MET A 68 -12.07 5.72 11.80
CA MET A 68 -11.83 6.81 10.86
C MET A 68 -10.44 7.43 11.04
N LEU A 69 -9.69 7.48 9.95
CA LEU A 69 -8.43 8.19 9.83
C LEU A 69 -8.67 9.48 9.05
N THR A 70 -8.14 10.59 9.56
CA THR A 70 -8.13 11.87 8.83
C THR A 70 -6.95 11.91 7.84
N LEU A 71 -6.92 12.89 6.93
CA LEU A 71 -5.80 13.10 6.03
C LEU A 71 -4.47 13.29 6.78
N ALA A 72 -4.53 13.96 7.93
CA ALA A 72 -3.37 14.14 8.79
C ALA A 72 -2.85 12.80 9.33
N HIS A 73 -3.73 11.87 9.72
CA HIS A 73 -3.32 10.54 10.18
C HIS A 73 -2.65 9.74 9.06
N TYR A 74 -3.22 9.76 7.85
CA TYR A 74 -2.62 9.13 6.67
C TYR A 74 -1.24 9.70 6.37
N TYR A 75 -1.13 11.03 6.32
CA TYR A 75 0.14 11.70 6.09
C TYR A 75 1.19 11.30 7.14
N ALA A 76 0.84 11.38 8.42
CA ALA A 76 1.77 11.14 9.51
C ALA A 76 2.21 9.67 9.55
N GLY A 77 1.27 8.72 9.45
CA GLY A 77 1.58 7.31 9.51
C GLY A 77 2.36 6.83 8.29
N LEU A 78 1.99 7.25 7.08
CA LEU A 78 2.77 6.91 5.88
C LEU A 78 4.16 7.52 5.90
N ARG A 79 4.32 8.75 6.41
CA ARG A 79 5.63 9.37 6.54
C ARG A 79 6.48 8.72 7.63
N LEU A 80 5.88 8.30 8.74
CA LEU A 80 6.55 7.55 9.80
C LEU A 80 7.06 6.19 9.28
N ILE A 81 6.22 5.46 8.54
CA ILE A 81 6.58 4.14 8.02
C ILE A 81 7.52 4.25 6.83
N PHE A 82 7.28 5.14 5.87
CA PHE A 82 7.95 5.11 4.56
C PHE A 82 8.81 6.32 4.25
N GLY A 83 9.05 7.18 5.24
CA GLY A 83 9.86 8.39 5.08
C GLY A 83 9.14 9.47 4.28
N LYS A 84 9.90 10.41 3.71
CA LYS A 84 9.35 11.62 3.08
C LYS A 84 8.39 11.28 1.92
N PRO A 85 7.22 11.97 1.80
CA PRO A 85 6.36 11.83 0.63
C PRO A 85 7.08 12.32 -0.63
N GLY A 86 6.70 11.73 -1.75
CA GLY A 86 7.00 12.24 -3.08
C GLY A 86 6.23 13.51 -3.40
N THR A 87 6.46 14.04 -4.60
CA THR A 87 5.86 15.22 -5.22
C THR A 87 4.90 14.89 -6.37
N LEU A 88 4.65 13.60 -6.68
CA LEU A 88 3.68 13.18 -7.72
C LEU A 88 2.22 13.38 -7.30
N TYR A 89 1.82 14.63 -7.08
CA TYR A 89 0.46 15.06 -6.79
C TYR A 89 0.22 16.47 -7.37
N ASP A 90 -1.05 16.84 -7.51
CA ASP A 90 -1.49 18.20 -7.86
C ASP A 90 -1.61 18.98 -6.56
N ASP A 91 -0.81 20.03 -6.35
CA ASP A 91 -0.75 20.80 -5.09
C ASP A 91 -2.00 21.67 -4.83
N TRP A 92 -2.84 21.85 -5.85
CA TRP A 92 -4.17 22.42 -5.70
C TRP A 92 -5.16 21.36 -5.17
N LYS A 93 -4.99 20.09 -5.55
CA LYS A 93 -5.88 18.98 -5.16
C LYS A 93 -5.37 18.10 -4.03
N GLY A 94 -4.11 18.18 -3.64
CA GLY A 94 -3.52 17.23 -2.72
C GLY A 94 -2.24 17.75 -2.09
N SER A 95 -1.68 16.95 -1.19
CA SER A 95 -0.52 17.38 -0.38
C SER A 95 0.54 16.30 -0.17
N PHE A 96 0.31 15.07 -0.61
CA PHE A 96 1.27 13.98 -0.49
C PHE A 96 1.06 12.90 -1.54
N SER A 97 2.14 12.18 -1.81
CA SER A 97 2.18 11.03 -2.72
C SER A 97 3.19 10.01 -2.18
N PHE A 98 2.82 8.74 -2.15
CA PHE A 98 3.70 7.64 -1.74
C PHE A 98 3.64 6.53 -2.80
N PRO A 99 4.56 6.57 -3.78
CA PRO A 99 4.67 5.49 -4.75
C PRO A 99 5.37 4.24 -4.21
N PHE A 100 4.85 3.09 -4.63
CA PHE A 100 5.30 1.76 -4.26
C PHE A 100 5.39 0.86 -5.49
N LYS A 101 6.41 0.01 -5.50
CA LYS A 101 6.42 -1.21 -6.30
C LYS A 101 5.68 -2.29 -5.51
N VAL A 102 4.79 -3.00 -6.20
CA VAL A 102 4.02 -4.11 -5.64
C VAL A 102 4.37 -5.36 -6.43
N ASN A 103 4.85 -6.41 -5.76
CA ASN A 103 5.03 -7.72 -6.41
C ASN A 103 4.04 -8.69 -5.81
N VAL A 104 3.16 -9.25 -6.64
CA VAL A 104 2.11 -10.19 -6.23
C VAL A 104 2.58 -11.59 -6.60
N CYS A 105 2.69 -12.47 -5.62
CA CYS A 105 3.01 -13.88 -5.82
C CYS A 105 1.72 -14.70 -5.77
N ARG A 106 1.43 -15.42 -6.84
CA ARG A 106 0.25 -16.30 -6.94
C ARG A 106 0.61 -17.52 -7.80
N ASN A 107 0.32 -18.72 -7.28
CA ASN A 107 0.62 -19.98 -7.95
C ASN A 107 2.08 -20.09 -8.43
N GLY A 108 3.04 -19.69 -7.58
CA GLY A 108 4.47 -19.68 -7.90
C GLY A 108 4.92 -18.66 -8.94
N LYS A 109 4.04 -17.79 -9.44
CA LYS A 109 4.36 -16.72 -10.40
C LYS A 109 4.38 -15.36 -9.71
N LEU A 110 5.26 -14.48 -10.17
CA LEU A 110 5.37 -13.11 -9.68
C LEU A 110 4.83 -12.13 -10.72
N PHE A 111 3.89 -11.30 -10.31
CA PHE A 111 3.24 -10.30 -11.14
C PHE A 111 3.60 -8.89 -10.65
N PRO A 112 4.23 -8.05 -11.49
CA PRO A 112 4.66 -6.71 -11.09
C PRO A 112 3.54 -5.68 -11.27
N TYR A 113 3.31 -4.90 -10.22
CA TYR A 113 2.35 -3.81 -10.14
C TYR A 113 3.02 -2.58 -9.52
N ALA A 114 2.33 -1.45 -9.59
CA ALA A 114 2.65 -0.27 -8.81
C ALA A 114 1.40 0.21 -8.07
N LEU A 115 1.62 0.85 -6.93
CA LEU A 115 0.61 1.53 -6.13
C LEU A 115 1.12 2.94 -5.87
N ASN A 116 0.29 3.95 -6.05
CA ASN A 116 0.53 5.26 -5.45
C ASN A 116 -0.59 5.57 -4.47
N ILE A 117 -0.23 5.80 -3.20
CA ILE A 117 -1.14 6.33 -2.19
C ILE A 117 -1.00 7.84 -2.23
N VAL A 118 -2.03 8.52 -2.73
CA VAL A 118 -1.98 9.95 -3.00
C VAL A 118 -3.15 10.63 -2.33
N HIS A 119 -2.93 11.84 -1.86
CA HIS A 119 -4.02 12.70 -1.46
C HIS A 119 -4.68 13.30 -2.71
N ASP A 120 -5.96 13.01 -2.92
CA ASP A 120 -6.77 13.72 -3.92
C ASP A 120 -8.04 14.27 -3.26
N ARG A 121 -8.16 15.59 -3.27
CA ARG A 121 -9.20 16.42 -2.69
C ARG A 121 -9.39 16.23 -1.20
N SER A 122 -10.32 15.36 -0.80
CA SER A 122 -10.73 15.19 0.60
C SER A 122 -10.41 13.80 1.12
N MET A 123 -9.72 12.96 0.36
CA MET A 123 -9.43 11.59 0.75
C MET A 123 -8.10 11.07 0.18
N PRO A 124 -7.49 10.08 0.83
CA PRO A 124 -6.43 9.31 0.21
C PRO A 124 -7.01 8.40 -0.88
N GLU A 125 -6.38 8.38 -2.03
CA GLU A 125 -6.66 7.46 -3.12
C GLU A 125 -5.55 6.42 -3.24
N PHE A 126 -5.96 5.17 -3.49
CA PHE A 126 -5.06 4.04 -3.75
C PHE A 126 -5.08 3.73 -5.25
N ARG A 127 -4.09 4.28 -5.95
CA ARG A 127 -3.99 4.18 -7.42
C ARG A 127 -3.11 3.00 -7.81
N PHE A 128 -3.72 1.87 -8.15
CA PHE A 128 -3.01 0.70 -8.64
C PHE A 128 -2.78 0.77 -10.15
N ARG A 129 -1.62 0.26 -10.60
CA ARG A 129 -1.29 0.09 -12.02
C ARG A 129 -0.65 -1.27 -12.25
N ARG A 130 -1.02 -1.98 -13.33
CA ARG A 130 -0.33 -3.21 -13.75
C ARG A 130 0.81 -2.85 -14.69
N ILE A 131 2.01 -3.36 -14.42
CA ILE A 131 3.18 -3.17 -15.28
C ILE A 131 3.08 -4.15 -16.46
N VAL A 132 3.10 -3.61 -17.68
CA VAL A 132 2.93 -4.36 -18.93
C VAL A 132 4.29 -4.86 -19.40
N GLN A 133 4.35 -6.14 -19.76
CA GLN A 133 5.59 -6.72 -20.31
C GLN A 133 5.84 -6.20 -21.73
N PRO A 134 7.10 -6.08 -22.20
CA PRO A 134 7.39 -5.56 -23.54
C PRO A 134 6.62 -6.26 -24.67
N LYS A 135 6.40 -7.58 -24.53
CA LYS A 135 5.66 -8.41 -25.51
C LYS A 135 4.15 -8.10 -25.57
N GLU A 136 3.59 -7.47 -24.54
CA GLU A 136 2.17 -7.14 -24.43
C GLU A 136 1.88 -5.69 -24.91
N LYS A 137 2.91 -4.84 -25.00
CA LYS A 137 2.76 -3.38 -25.14
C LYS A 137 2.08 -2.93 -26.44
N SER A 138 2.23 -3.67 -27.54
CA SER A 138 1.71 -3.24 -28.86
C SER A 138 0.18 -3.22 -28.95
N ASN A 139 -0.52 -3.90 -28.03
CA ASN A 139 -1.96 -4.15 -28.14
C ASN A 139 -2.78 -3.51 -27.01
N ILE A 140 -2.17 -2.66 -26.18
CA ILE A 140 -2.80 -2.14 -24.95
C ILE A 140 -2.69 -0.61 -24.90
N ASP A 141 -3.84 0.08 -24.86
CA ASP A 141 -3.87 1.49 -24.45
C ASP A 141 -3.61 1.58 -22.94
N LEU A 142 -2.49 2.21 -22.58
CA LEU A 142 -2.00 2.36 -21.21
C LEU A 142 -2.74 3.45 -20.40
N ARG A 143 -3.59 4.24 -21.04
CA ARG A 143 -4.33 5.34 -20.40
C ARG A 143 -5.70 4.92 -19.90
N VAL A 144 -6.20 3.79 -20.37
CA VAL A 144 -7.55 3.29 -20.06
C VAL A 144 -7.52 2.48 -18.78
N TYR A 145 -8.43 2.80 -17.85
CA TYR A 145 -8.65 1.99 -16.65
C TYR A 145 -9.18 0.61 -17.03
N ARG A 146 -8.64 -0.43 -16.37
CA ARG A 146 -9.02 -1.82 -16.59
C ARG A 146 -9.40 -2.48 -15.28
N ASP A 147 -10.22 -3.51 -15.35
CA ASP A 147 -10.50 -4.33 -14.18
C ASP A 147 -9.24 -5.10 -13.73
N PRO A 148 -9.11 -5.38 -12.42
CA PRO A 148 -8.07 -6.28 -11.89
C PRO A 148 -8.11 -7.66 -12.56
N ILE A 149 -6.95 -8.31 -12.65
CA ILE A 149 -6.85 -9.64 -13.27
C ILE A 149 -6.99 -10.70 -12.19
N GLU A 150 -8.11 -11.42 -12.20
CA GLU A 150 -8.51 -12.37 -11.14
C GLU A 150 -7.42 -13.39 -10.78
N HIS A 151 -6.71 -13.93 -11.78
CA HIS A 151 -5.68 -14.95 -11.55
C HIS A 151 -4.28 -14.37 -11.24
N GLU A 152 -4.13 -13.04 -11.23
CA GLU A 152 -2.87 -12.36 -10.87
C GLU A 152 -3.02 -11.58 -9.56
N PHE A 153 -3.90 -10.58 -9.55
CA PHE A 153 -4.16 -9.67 -8.43
C PHE A 153 -5.64 -9.26 -8.50
N SER A 154 -6.50 -10.00 -7.79
CA SER A 154 -7.94 -9.84 -7.86
C SER A 154 -8.42 -8.55 -7.20
N GLN A 155 -9.70 -8.21 -7.38
CA GLN A 155 -10.30 -7.07 -6.67
C GLN A 155 -10.22 -7.26 -5.15
N ASP A 156 -10.41 -8.48 -4.65
CA ASP A 156 -10.32 -8.80 -3.22
C ASP A 156 -8.90 -8.69 -2.69
N ASP A 157 -7.90 -9.07 -3.49
CA ASP A 157 -6.50 -8.86 -3.12
C ASP A 157 -6.16 -7.37 -3.00
N ILE A 158 -6.65 -6.55 -3.94
CA ILE A 158 -6.47 -5.10 -3.91
C ILE A 158 -7.13 -4.51 -2.65
N ASN A 159 -8.38 -4.91 -2.37
CA ASN A 159 -9.11 -4.46 -1.18
C ASN A 159 -8.37 -4.88 0.11
N THR A 160 -7.85 -6.10 0.14
CA THR A 160 -7.04 -6.65 1.23
C THR A 160 -5.80 -5.79 1.50
N VAL A 161 -5.08 -5.39 0.45
CA VAL A 161 -3.91 -4.50 0.59
C VAL A 161 -4.32 -3.13 1.13
N ILE A 162 -5.41 -2.54 0.61
CA ILE A 162 -5.90 -1.23 1.08
C ILE A 162 -6.29 -1.30 2.57
N LEU A 163 -7.07 -2.31 2.96
CA LEU A 163 -7.50 -2.52 4.35
C LEU A 163 -6.31 -2.78 5.28
N HIS A 164 -5.33 -3.57 4.85
CA HIS A 164 -4.13 -3.82 5.65
C HIS A 164 -3.34 -2.53 5.92
N ILE A 165 -3.17 -1.67 4.91
CA ILE A 165 -2.51 -0.37 5.07
C ILE A 165 -3.32 0.52 6.01
N HIS A 166 -4.64 0.61 5.81
CA HIS A 166 -5.51 1.38 6.70
C HIS A 166 -5.41 0.90 8.15
N ASP A 167 -5.45 -0.41 8.38
CA ASP A 167 -5.41 -1.01 9.71
C ASP A 167 -4.06 -0.79 10.40
N LEU A 168 -2.96 -0.83 9.64
CA LEU A 168 -1.64 -0.47 10.13
C LEU A 168 -1.58 1.01 10.55
N LEU A 169 -2.13 1.92 9.76
CA LEU A 169 -2.19 3.35 10.10
C LEU A 169 -3.10 3.62 11.30
N HIS A 170 -4.21 2.87 11.41
CA HIS A 170 -5.10 2.91 12.56
C HIS A 170 -4.44 2.42 13.84
N TYR A 171 -3.65 1.35 13.75
CA TYR A 171 -2.82 0.91 14.86
C TYR A 171 -1.86 2.02 15.30
N LEU A 172 -1.16 2.69 14.37
CA LEU A 172 -0.31 3.83 14.71
C LEU A 172 -1.08 4.98 15.37
N ARG A 173 -2.31 5.27 14.92
CA ARG A 173 -3.17 6.27 15.57
C ARG A 173 -3.38 5.96 17.07
N ILE A 174 -3.71 4.72 17.40
CA ILE A 174 -3.98 4.30 18.79
C ILE A 174 -2.70 4.28 19.63
N PHE A 175 -1.64 3.66 19.11
CA PHE A 175 -0.46 3.33 19.91
C PHE A 175 0.62 4.41 19.88
N ALA A 176 0.82 5.09 18.75
CA ALA A 176 1.89 6.06 18.57
C ALA A 176 1.43 7.52 18.64
N PHE A 177 0.17 7.79 18.27
CA PHE A 177 -0.33 9.16 18.10
C PHE A 177 -1.33 9.60 19.16
N THR A 178 -1.73 8.73 20.09
CA THR A 178 -2.65 9.11 21.17
C THR A 178 -1.89 9.84 22.29
N PRO A 179 -2.20 11.12 22.57
CA PRO A 179 -1.51 11.87 23.61
C PRO A 179 -1.63 11.21 24.98
N GLY A 180 -0.52 11.14 25.72
CA GLY A 180 -0.50 10.54 27.06
C GLY A 180 -0.57 9.01 27.09
N ASN A 181 -0.54 8.32 25.94
CA ASN A 181 -0.39 6.88 25.92
C ASN A 181 1.00 6.51 26.49
N PRO A 182 1.07 5.82 27.65
CA PRO A 182 2.35 5.44 28.27
C PRO A 182 3.13 4.43 27.42
N GLU A 183 2.49 3.72 26.50
CA GLU A 183 3.17 2.82 25.56
C GLU A 183 3.87 3.59 24.43
N SER A 184 3.47 4.84 24.18
CA SER A 184 4.16 5.78 23.28
C SER A 184 5.41 6.38 23.95
N THR A 185 6.24 5.54 24.57
CA THR A 185 7.50 5.95 25.18
C THR A 185 8.57 6.28 24.16
N ASP A 186 8.51 5.71 22.96
CA ASP A 186 9.51 5.95 21.91
C ASP A 186 9.28 7.31 21.24
N PRO A 187 10.15 8.31 21.46
CA PRO A 187 10.01 9.63 20.84
C PRO A 187 10.06 9.58 19.31
N ARG A 188 10.66 8.53 18.72
CA ARG A 188 10.78 8.35 17.27
C ARG A 188 9.45 8.04 16.59
N LEU A 189 8.48 7.51 17.34
CA LEU A 189 7.16 7.16 16.82
C LEU A 189 6.16 8.32 16.94
N ARG A 190 6.52 9.42 17.58
CA ARG A 190 5.64 10.58 17.72
C ARG A 190 5.47 11.30 16.40
N ALA A 191 4.24 11.71 16.11
CA ALA A 191 3.98 12.62 15.01
C ALA A 191 4.56 14.00 15.36
N HIS A 192 5.39 14.53 14.46
CA HIS A 192 5.88 15.90 14.56
C HIS A 192 4.80 16.90 14.14
N ASP A 193 5.00 18.17 14.46
CA ASP A 193 4.09 19.22 14.04
C ASP A 193 4.15 19.41 12.52
N PHE A 194 2.99 19.42 11.87
CA PHE A 194 2.86 19.70 10.45
C PHE A 194 1.49 20.29 10.12
N VAL A 195 1.43 20.99 8.99
CA VAL A 195 0.18 21.45 8.38
C VAL A 195 0.24 21.17 6.88
N ILE A 196 -0.79 20.50 6.39
CA ILE A 196 -1.04 20.26 4.97
C ILE A 196 -2.28 21.04 4.52
N LEU A 197 -2.27 21.46 3.26
CA LEU A 197 -3.34 22.24 2.66
C LEU A 197 -3.95 21.46 1.51
N THR A 198 -5.28 21.50 1.39
CA THR A 198 -6.01 21.15 0.16
C THR A 198 -6.83 22.32 -0.31
N PRO A 199 -6.26 23.21 -1.13
CA PRO A 199 -6.95 24.41 -1.55
C PRO A 199 -8.25 24.15 -2.33
N SER A 200 -8.30 23.12 -3.19
CA SER A 200 -9.49 22.79 -4.00
C SER A 200 -10.75 22.47 -3.22
N ASN A 201 -10.61 21.95 -2.00
CA ASN A 201 -11.72 21.61 -1.11
C ASN A 201 -11.75 22.51 0.14
N LEU A 202 -10.88 23.53 0.19
CA LEU A 202 -10.74 24.43 1.33
C LEU A 202 -10.49 23.66 2.64
N ILE A 203 -9.57 22.69 2.63
CA ILE A 203 -9.24 21.84 3.79
C ILE A 203 -7.87 22.23 4.34
N ILE A 204 -7.75 22.35 5.66
CA ILE A 204 -6.48 22.40 6.37
C ILE A 204 -6.45 21.23 7.35
N SER A 205 -5.43 20.38 7.26
CA SER A 205 -5.22 19.27 8.18
C SER A 205 -3.81 19.30 8.74
N GLY A 206 -3.61 18.73 9.92
CA GLY A 206 -2.29 18.74 10.54
C GLY A 206 -2.21 17.99 11.85
N CYS A 207 -1.04 18.13 12.48
CA CYS A 207 -0.78 17.73 13.86
C CYS A 207 -0.05 18.89 14.53
N ILE A 208 -0.49 19.30 15.73
CA ILE A 208 0.19 20.29 16.56
C ILE A 208 0.22 19.79 17.99
N ASN A 209 1.40 19.74 18.61
CA ASN A 209 1.59 19.20 19.95
C ASN A 209 1.02 17.77 20.13
N GLY A 210 1.11 16.95 19.08
CA GLY A 210 0.56 15.59 19.06
C GLY A 210 -0.97 15.53 18.87
N VAL A 211 -1.65 16.66 18.71
CA VAL A 211 -3.09 16.72 18.46
C VAL A 211 -3.36 16.84 16.96
N PHE A 212 -3.98 15.82 16.40
CA PHE A 212 -4.39 15.78 15.00
C PHE A 212 -5.66 16.62 14.77
N PHE A 213 -5.71 17.33 13.65
CA PHE A 213 -6.86 18.11 13.24
C PHE A 213 -7.08 18.05 11.73
N GLU A 214 -8.32 18.32 11.33
CA GLU A 214 -8.78 18.44 9.94
C GLU A 214 -9.98 19.40 9.95
N GLU A 215 -9.85 20.51 9.23
CA GLU A 215 -10.83 21.59 9.20
C GLU A 215 -11.26 21.88 7.76
N ASP A 216 -12.55 21.73 7.51
CA ASP A 216 -13.20 22.12 6.27
C ASP A 216 -13.71 23.56 6.38
N PHE A 217 -13.38 24.41 5.40
CA PHE A 217 -13.81 25.80 5.38
C PHE A 217 -14.90 26.05 4.33
N SER A 218 -15.99 26.69 4.73
CA SER A 218 -17.10 27.01 3.83
C SER A 218 -16.84 28.14 2.83
N SER A 219 -15.68 28.80 2.89
CA SER A 219 -15.31 29.88 1.96
C SER A 219 -13.80 30.10 1.88
N GLU A 220 -13.34 30.55 0.71
CA GLU A 220 -11.94 30.93 0.48
C GLU A 220 -11.45 32.02 1.44
N LYS A 221 -12.32 32.97 1.82
CA LYS A 221 -11.96 34.03 2.78
C LYS A 221 -11.54 33.44 4.14
N ARG A 222 -12.32 32.48 4.66
CA ARG A 222 -12.02 31.82 5.94
C ARG A 222 -10.79 30.91 5.81
N PHE A 223 -10.71 30.13 4.74
CA PHE A 223 -9.55 29.30 4.43
C PHE A 223 -8.25 30.12 4.39
N ASN A 224 -8.25 31.24 3.66
CA ASN A 224 -7.08 32.12 3.55
C ASN A 224 -6.72 32.81 4.87
N ALA A 225 -7.69 33.10 5.74
CA ALA A 225 -7.43 33.62 7.08
C ALA A 225 -6.75 32.55 7.96
N ALA A 226 -7.26 31.31 7.96
CA ALA A 226 -6.67 30.19 8.69
C ALA A 226 -5.27 29.82 8.15
N LYS A 227 -5.09 29.80 6.83
CA LYS A 227 -3.78 29.59 6.19
C LYS A 227 -2.73 30.60 6.67
N LYS A 228 -3.11 31.85 6.94
CA LYS A 228 -2.19 32.86 7.51
C LYS A 228 -1.79 32.53 8.95
N HIS A 229 -2.71 32.00 9.76
CA HIS A 229 -2.44 31.57 11.13
C HIS A 229 -1.38 30.46 11.17
N TYR A 230 -1.48 29.47 10.28
CA TYR A 230 -0.55 28.33 10.20
C TYR A 230 0.71 28.59 9.36
N LYS A 231 0.94 29.82 8.88
CA LYS A 231 2.01 30.14 7.90
C LYS A 231 3.40 29.69 8.33
N HIS A 232 3.70 29.70 9.63
CA HIS A 232 5.00 29.30 10.16
C HIS A 232 5.25 27.79 10.04
N LEU A 233 4.23 26.95 10.29
CA LEU A 233 4.29 25.49 10.12
C LEU A 233 4.25 25.08 8.65
N ILE A 234 3.51 25.82 7.82
CA ILE A 234 3.43 25.57 6.37
C ILE A 234 4.78 25.84 5.69
N LYS A 235 5.49 26.90 6.10
CA LYS A 235 6.80 27.27 5.53
C LYS A 235 7.94 26.38 6.01
N ASN A 236 7.82 25.84 7.21
CA ASN A 236 8.82 24.98 7.83
C ASN A 236 8.16 23.68 8.31
N PRO A 237 7.76 22.77 7.42
CA PRO A 237 7.11 21.50 7.79
C PRO A 237 8.08 20.48 8.46
N LEU A 238 9.07 21.00 9.21
CA LEU A 238 10.21 20.35 9.86
C LEU A 238 11.12 19.57 8.89
N ALA A 239 12.34 20.10 8.76
CA ALA A 239 13.47 19.54 8.01
C ALA A 239 14.11 18.31 8.68
N GLU A 240 13.65 17.92 9.87
CA GLU A 240 14.35 16.99 10.79
C GLU A 240 13.46 15.84 11.29
N TRP A 241 12.56 15.31 10.46
CA TRP A 241 12.08 13.94 10.72
C TRP A 241 13.24 13.00 10.31
N PRO A 242 13.59 11.91 11.06
CA PRO A 242 14.77 11.13 10.76
C PRO A 242 14.75 10.71 9.30
N ASN A 243 15.72 11.21 8.54
CA ASN A 243 15.99 10.72 7.19
C ASN A 243 16.62 9.35 7.36
N GLU A 244 15.85 8.32 7.70
CA GLU A 244 16.36 6.97 7.51
C GLU A 244 16.50 6.76 5.99
N PRO A 245 17.73 6.52 5.49
CA PRO A 245 18.00 6.49 4.06
C PRO A 245 17.34 5.32 3.34
N ASN A 246 16.67 4.42 4.06
CA ASN A 246 15.97 3.27 3.52
C ASN A 246 14.61 3.10 4.19
N PRO A 247 13.49 3.38 3.49
CA PRO A 247 12.18 3.05 4.02
C PRO A 247 12.07 1.55 4.27
N PRO A 248 11.48 1.10 5.40
CA PRO A 248 11.24 -0.30 5.67
C PRO A 248 10.46 -0.95 4.53
N ARG A 249 10.98 -2.09 4.04
CA ARG A 249 10.22 -2.98 3.16
C ARG A 249 9.21 -3.74 4.01
N ILE A 250 7.92 -3.60 3.71
CA ILE A 250 6.93 -4.56 4.24
C ILE A 250 7.18 -5.87 3.50
N ARG A 251 7.84 -6.82 4.19
CA ARG A 251 8.46 -7.94 3.50
C ARG A 251 7.47 -8.94 2.92
N LYS A 252 6.27 -9.14 3.50
CA LYS A 252 5.15 -9.90 2.91
C LYS A 252 3.82 -9.52 3.57
N ILE A 253 2.80 -9.21 2.78
CA ILE A 253 1.39 -9.17 3.21
C ILE A 253 0.75 -10.48 2.73
N PRO A 254 0.41 -11.42 3.63
CA PRO A 254 -0.34 -12.61 3.26
C PRO A 254 -1.76 -12.22 2.82
N LEU A 255 -2.16 -12.61 1.61
CA LEU A 255 -3.50 -12.30 1.10
C LEU A 255 -4.56 -13.20 1.75
N SER A 256 -4.15 -14.31 2.35
CA SER A 256 -5.01 -15.23 3.09
C SER A 256 -5.49 -14.72 4.46
N LEU A 257 -4.92 -13.64 5.00
CA LEU A 257 -5.22 -13.15 6.35
C LEU A 257 -6.50 -12.32 6.46
N LEU A 258 -7.17 -12.00 5.35
CA LEU A 258 -8.40 -11.21 5.34
C LEU A 258 -9.56 -11.96 4.69
N LYS A 259 -9.74 -13.25 5.02
CA LYS A 259 -11.07 -13.85 4.93
C LYS A 259 -11.96 -13.10 5.92
N ILE A 260 -12.53 -11.97 5.48
CA ILE A 260 -13.72 -11.41 6.08
C ILE A 260 -14.70 -12.58 6.02
N LYS A 261 -15.05 -13.12 7.19
CA LYS A 261 -16.23 -13.95 7.27
C LYS A 261 -17.35 -13.01 6.86
N ASP A 262 -17.90 -13.21 5.68
CA ASP A 262 -19.24 -12.74 5.40
C ASP A 262 -20.10 -13.44 6.46
N ASP A 263 -20.46 -12.71 7.51
CA ASP A 263 -21.46 -13.17 8.46
C ASP A 263 -22.80 -13.07 7.71
N ASP A 264 -23.37 -14.23 7.36
CA ASP A 264 -24.76 -14.42 6.92
C ASP A 264 -25.77 -13.87 7.95
#